data_AF-D3BAC4-F1
#
_entry.id   AF-D3BAC4-F1
#
_cell.length_a   1.000
_cell.length_b   1.000
_cell.length_c   1.000
_cell.angle_alpha   90.00
_cell.angle_beta   90.00
_cell.angle_gamma   90.00
#
_symmetry.space_group_name_H-M   'P 1'
#
loop_
_entity.id
_entity.type
_entity.pdbx_description
1 polymer ?
#
loop_
_entity_poly.entity_id
_entity_poly.type
_entity_poly.pdbx_seq_one_letter_code
_entity_poly.pdbx_strand_id
1 'polypeptide(L)'
;MNGGSSNNSSSTNSNNNNSVTLVQEDLLCNIISSIQKCLSFDKDGFLDKQKFEKLLPALVNQLENQMGNEESYKNRVDRYLVPCITQLAITINQEMLWKPMNHAVLMKTRNPYANVKLSAIAVIQSLYKRLGERLLILLPESFQFISELLEDSAPEVEKACQDLVKTIEAHLGTEESISSYL
;
A
#
# COMPACT_ATOMS: atom_id res chain seq x y z
N MET A 1 -16.82 -61.47 5.20
CA MET A 1 -15.77 -60.80 4.40
C MET A 1 -16.16 -59.34 4.27
N ASN A 2 -15.59 -58.51 5.13
CA ASN A 2 -15.75 -57.05 5.11
C ASN A 2 -14.72 -56.48 4.14
N GLY A 3 -15.10 -55.57 3.26
CA GLY A 3 -14.18 -54.97 2.30
C GLY A 3 -14.71 -53.66 1.71
N GLY A 4 -14.32 -52.55 2.34
CA GLY A 4 -13.94 -51.30 1.68
C GLY A 4 -15.01 -50.49 0.95
N SER A 5 -15.55 -49.47 1.62
CA SER A 5 -15.97 -48.23 0.96
C SER A 5 -15.20 -47.08 1.61
N SER A 6 -14.26 -46.51 0.87
CA SER A 6 -13.55 -45.29 1.29
C SER A 6 -13.46 -44.30 0.13
N ASN A 7 -14.01 -43.12 0.41
CA ASN A 7 -13.60 -41.79 0.00
C ASN A 7 -13.73 -41.36 -1.46
N ASN A 8 -14.68 -40.45 -1.72
CA ASN A 8 -14.55 -39.42 -2.75
C ASN A 8 -15.32 -38.12 -2.40
N SER A 9 -15.00 -37.48 -1.28
CA SER A 9 -15.65 -36.24 -0.81
C SER A 9 -14.73 -35.00 -0.75
N SER A 10 -13.46 -35.12 -1.14
CA SER A 10 -12.44 -34.07 -0.95
C SER A 10 -12.34 -33.06 -2.10
N SER A 11 -12.71 -33.41 -3.32
CA SER A 11 -12.44 -32.59 -4.52
C SER A 11 -13.46 -31.47 -4.76
N THR A 12 -14.68 -31.59 -4.23
CA THR A 12 -15.77 -30.63 -4.47
C THR A 12 -15.65 -29.36 -3.62
N ASN A 13 -14.98 -29.44 -2.45
CA ASN A 13 -14.92 -28.33 -1.49
C ASN A 13 -13.85 -27.28 -1.85
N SER A 14 -12.71 -27.69 -2.44
CA SER A 14 -11.64 -26.78 -2.85
C SER A 14 -12.03 -25.87 -4.03
N ASN A 15 -12.82 -26.38 -4.98
CA ASN A 15 -13.25 -25.59 -6.14
C ASN A 15 -14.25 -24.47 -5.74
N ASN A 16 -15.15 -24.74 -4.80
CA ASN A 16 -16.08 -23.73 -4.29
C ASN A 16 -15.34 -22.63 -3.52
N ASN A 17 -14.39 -22.99 -2.65
CA ASN A 17 -13.62 -22.00 -1.89
C ASN A 17 -12.82 -21.06 -2.80
N ASN A 18 -12.17 -21.60 -3.83
CA ASN A 18 -11.44 -20.79 -4.80
C ASN A 18 -12.37 -19.83 -5.56
N SER A 19 -13.54 -20.29 -5.99
CA SER A 19 -14.51 -19.43 -6.68
C SER A 19 -15.04 -18.30 -5.81
N VAL A 20 -15.26 -18.55 -4.51
CA VAL A 20 -15.71 -17.53 -3.55
C VAL A 20 -14.62 -16.50 -3.31
N THR A 21 -13.36 -16.92 -3.15
CA THR A 21 -12.23 -16.00 -2.97
C THR A 21 -12.02 -15.09 -4.18
N LEU A 22 -12.18 -15.61 -5.41
CA LEU A 22 -12.11 -14.79 -6.63
C LEU A 22 -13.19 -13.70 -6.64
N VAL A 23 -14.44 -14.06 -6.32
CA VAL A 23 -15.55 -13.09 -6.26
C VAL A 23 -15.31 -12.03 -5.17
N GLN A 24 -14.78 -12.43 -4.02
CA GLN A 24 -14.44 -11.50 -2.93
C GLN A 24 -13.33 -10.53 -3.33
N GLU A 25 -12.32 -11.03 -4.05
CA GLU A 25 -11.23 -10.23 -4.56
C GLU A 25 -11.70 -9.21 -5.61
N ASP A 26 -12.50 -9.65 -6.58
CA ASP A 26 -13.06 -8.75 -7.59
C ASP A 26 -13.93 -7.67 -6.95
N LEU A 27 -14.76 -8.03 -5.96
CA LEU A 27 -15.57 -7.06 -5.23
C LEU A 27 -14.69 -6.04 -4.50
N LEU A 28 -13.64 -6.49 -3.80
CA LEU A 28 -12.71 -5.61 -3.10
C LEU A 28 -12.03 -4.63 -4.06
N CYS A 29 -11.50 -5.13 -5.19
CA CYS A 29 -10.87 -4.29 -6.22
C CYS A 29 -11.85 -3.25 -6.79
N ASN A 30 -13.11 -3.64 -7.04
CA ASN A 30 -14.16 -2.73 -7.52
C ASN A 30 -14.55 -1.66 -6.48
N ILE A 31 -14.60 -2.03 -5.18
CA ILE A 31 -14.82 -1.07 -4.10
C ILE A 31 -13.68 -0.06 -4.04
N ILE A 32 -12.42 -0.52 -4.03
CA ILE A 32 -11.24 0.37 -3.99
C ILE A 32 -11.23 1.29 -5.23
N SER A 33 -11.51 0.75 -6.42
CA SER A 33 -11.60 1.55 -7.65
C SER A 33 -12.72 2.60 -7.58
N SER A 34 -13.86 2.25 -7.01
CA SER A 34 -14.99 3.18 -6.85
C SER A 34 -14.64 4.31 -5.89
N ILE A 35 -14.00 4.00 -4.74
CA ILE A 35 -13.50 5.00 -3.80
C ILE A 35 -12.49 5.92 -4.50
N GLN A 36 -11.50 5.36 -5.18
CA GLN A 36 -10.49 6.14 -5.91
C GLN A 36 -11.12 7.10 -6.93
N LYS A 37 -12.12 6.64 -7.70
CA LYS A 37 -12.86 7.50 -8.64
C LYS A 37 -13.64 8.60 -7.93
N CYS A 38 -14.35 8.29 -6.84
CA CYS A 38 -15.04 9.31 -6.05
C CYS A 38 -14.08 10.40 -5.57
N LEU A 39 -12.87 10.01 -5.13
CA LEU A 39 -11.83 10.95 -4.70
C LEU A 39 -11.27 11.79 -5.87
N SER A 40 -11.10 11.19 -7.06
CA SER A 40 -10.58 11.90 -8.24
C SER A 40 -11.54 12.93 -8.82
N PHE A 41 -12.85 12.80 -8.57
CA PHE A 41 -13.88 13.72 -9.05
C PHE A 41 -14.52 14.54 -7.94
N ASP A 42 -13.94 14.53 -6.74
CA ASP A 42 -14.41 15.34 -5.62
C ASP A 42 -14.11 16.82 -5.86
N LYS A 43 -15.15 17.57 -6.25
CA LYS A 43 -15.10 19.03 -6.47
C LYS A 43 -15.75 19.82 -5.34
N ASP A 44 -16.59 19.16 -4.54
CA ASP A 44 -17.49 19.80 -3.58
C ASP A 44 -17.07 19.54 -2.12
N GLY A 45 -15.91 18.92 -1.89
CA GLY A 45 -15.42 18.59 -0.56
C GLY A 45 -16.17 17.40 0.06
N PHE A 46 -16.52 16.41 -0.77
CA PHE A 46 -17.07 15.13 -0.32
C PHE A 46 -16.14 14.49 0.73
N LEU A 47 -14.83 14.50 0.49
CA LEU A 47 -13.83 14.05 1.45
C LEU A 47 -13.56 15.14 2.49
N ASP A 48 -14.12 14.96 3.68
CA ASP A 48 -13.76 15.73 4.87
C ASP A 48 -12.79 14.94 5.76
N LYS A 49 -12.32 15.60 6.83
CA LYS A 49 -11.43 14.99 7.83
C LYS A 49 -12.01 13.71 8.45
N GLN A 50 -13.30 13.68 8.79
CA GLN A 50 -13.90 12.52 9.44
C GLN A 50 -13.95 11.31 8.50
N LYS A 51 -14.27 11.53 7.22
CA LYS A 51 -14.27 10.47 6.21
C LYS A 51 -12.84 10.00 5.94
N PHE A 52 -11.87 10.91 5.86
CA PHE A 52 -10.46 10.58 5.73
C PHE A 52 -9.99 9.68 6.88
N GLU A 53 -10.26 10.06 8.13
CA GLU A 53 -9.85 9.30 9.33
C GLU A 53 -10.47 7.89 9.38
N LYS A 54 -11.65 7.69 8.77
CA LYS A 54 -12.26 6.36 8.63
C LYS A 54 -11.71 5.55 7.46
N LEU A 55 -11.48 6.20 6.31
CA LEU A 55 -11.02 5.54 5.08
C LEU A 55 -9.55 5.12 5.16
N LEU A 56 -8.71 5.98 5.73
CA LEU A 56 -7.27 5.76 5.81
C LEU A 56 -6.90 4.39 6.44
N PRO A 57 -7.33 4.05 7.66
CA PRO A 57 -6.96 2.76 8.25
C PRO A 57 -7.54 1.58 7.48
N ALA A 58 -8.74 1.72 6.91
CA ALA A 58 -9.36 0.66 6.11
C ALA A 58 -8.54 0.34 4.86
N LEU A 59 -8.03 1.36 4.16
CA LEU A 59 -7.20 1.22 2.96
C LEU A 59 -5.78 0.74 3.28
N VAL A 60 -5.13 1.33 4.28
CA VAL A 60 -3.74 0.98 4.65
C VAL A 60 -3.65 -0.45 5.19
N ASN A 61 -4.67 -0.92 5.92
CA ASN A 61 -4.71 -2.32 6.37
C ASN A 61 -4.91 -3.33 5.23
N GLN A 62 -5.39 -2.92 4.05
CA GLN A 62 -5.43 -3.82 2.90
C GLN A 62 -4.04 -4.17 2.35
N LEU A 63 -3.00 -3.41 2.69
CA LEU A 63 -1.61 -3.78 2.35
C LEU A 63 -1.18 -5.06 3.07
N GLU A 64 -1.83 -5.45 4.17
CA GLU A 64 -1.56 -6.71 4.87
C GLU A 64 -2.50 -7.84 4.45
N ASN A 65 -3.50 -7.54 3.61
CA ASN A 65 -4.50 -8.52 3.20
C ASN A 65 -3.90 -9.51 2.19
N GLN A 66 -3.58 -10.71 2.68
CA GLN A 66 -3.02 -11.84 1.91
C GLN A 66 -4.08 -12.65 1.13
N MET A 67 -5.27 -12.09 0.90
CA MET A 67 -6.29 -12.75 0.08
C MET A 67 -5.79 -12.96 -1.35
N GLY A 68 -6.08 -14.13 -1.91
CA GLY A 68 -5.65 -14.52 -3.25
C GLY A 68 -4.23 -15.10 -3.26
N ASN A 69 -3.67 -15.24 -4.45
CA ASN A 69 -2.27 -15.63 -4.66
C ASN A 69 -1.35 -14.40 -4.80
N GLU A 70 -0.05 -14.62 -4.91
CA GLU A 70 0.94 -13.53 -5.00
C GLU A 70 0.72 -12.59 -6.19
N GLU A 71 0.37 -13.12 -7.37
CA GLU A 71 0.11 -12.32 -8.57
C GLU A 71 -1.13 -11.44 -8.39
N SER A 72 -2.20 -12.01 -7.84
CA SER A 72 -3.46 -11.31 -7.56
C SER A 72 -3.27 -10.22 -6.50
N TYR A 73 -2.52 -10.52 -5.43
CA TYR A 73 -2.11 -9.54 -4.41
C TYR A 73 -1.34 -8.38 -5.05
N LYS A 74 -0.32 -8.68 -5.86
CA LYS A 74 0.49 -7.67 -6.55
C LYS A 74 -0.36 -6.80 -7.45
N ASN A 75 -1.23 -7.41 -8.26
CA ASN A 75 -2.15 -6.69 -9.13
C ASN A 75 -3.11 -5.79 -8.34
N ARG A 76 -3.65 -6.28 -7.22
CA ARG A 76 -4.52 -5.51 -6.33
C ARG A 76 -3.81 -4.30 -5.72
N VAL A 77 -2.57 -4.48 -5.26
CA VAL A 77 -1.75 -3.39 -4.71
C VAL A 77 -1.44 -2.35 -5.79
N ASP A 78 -0.83 -2.78 -6.88
CA ASP A 78 -0.27 -1.89 -7.91
C ASP A 78 -1.37 -1.13 -8.66
N ARG A 79 -2.48 -1.80 -9.01
CA ARG A 79 -3.53 -1.20 -9.83
C ARG A 79 -4.62 -0.48 -9.02
N TYR A 80 -4.82 -0.84 -7.76
CA TYR A 80 -5.96 -0.34 -6.98
C TYR A 80 -5.53 0.37 -5.69
N LEU A 81 -4.78 -0.28 -4.81
CA LEU A 81 -4.47 0.31 -3.49
C LEU A 81 -3.51 1.50 -3.59
N VAL A 82 -2.39 1.37 -4.30
CA VAL A 82 -1.41 2.45 -4.42
C VAL A 82 -2.06 3.69 -5.05
N PRO A 83 -2.76 3.60 -6.20
CA PRO A 83 -3.47 4.75 -6.76
C PRO A 83 -4.53 5.34 -5.82
N CYS A 84 -5.28 4.50 -5.10
CA CYS A 84 -6.34 4.96 -4.20
C CYS A 84 -5.80 5.72 -2.99
N ILE A 85 -4.76 5.19 -2.32
CA ILE A 85 -4.15 5.85 -1.15
C ILE A 85 -3.48 7.16 -1.58
N THR A 86 -2.78 7.15 -2.72
CA THR A 86 -2.19 8.36 -3.26
C THR A 86 -3.25 9.40 -3.63
N GLN A 87 -4.36 8.98 -4.27
CA GLN A 87 -5.45 9.89 -4.58
C GLN A 87 -6.11 10.46 -3.32
N LEU A 88 -6.25 9.66 -2.25
CA LEU A 88 -6.76 10.13 -0.96
C LEU A 88 -5.92 11.29 -0.42
N ALA A 89 -4.59 11.17 -0.48
CA ALA A 89 -3.65 12.21 -0.06
C ALA A 89 -3.80 13.51 -0.88
N ILE A 90 -3.94 13.38 -2.19
CA ILE A 90 -4.10 14.51 -3.11
C ILE A 90 -5.43 15.22 -2.87
N THR A 91 -6.51 14.44 -2.73
CA THR A 91 -7.86 14.99 -2.57
C THR A 91 -8.02 15.70 -1.23
N ILE A 92 -7.50 15.15 -0.12
CA ILE A 92 -7.61 15.83 1.18
C ILE A 92 -6.78 17.12 1.25
N ASN A 93 -5.64 17.15 0.54
CA ASN A 93 -4.75 18.30 0.39
C ASN A 93 -4.44 19.08 1.69
N GLN A 94 -4.34 18.37 2.82
CA GLN A 94 -4.10 18.96 4.14
C GLN A 94 -2.88 18.32 4.80
N GLU A 95 -1.83 19.12 4.98
CA GLU A 95 -0.54 18.67 5.53
C GLU A 95 -0.69 18.01 6.92
N MET A 96 -1.56 18.57 7.77
CA MET A 96 -1.85 18.01 9.10
C MET A 96 -2.41 16.57 9.05
N LEU A 97 -3.04 16.17 7.94
CA LEU A 97 -3.57 14.82 7.73
C LEU A 97 -2.61 13.91 6.96
N TRP A 98 -1.62 14.47 6.27
CA TRP A 98 -0.59 13.69 5.60
C TRP A 98 0.36 13.02 6.58
N LYS A 99 0.71 13.67 7.69
CA LYS A 99 1.57 13.09 8.74
C LYS A 99 1.04 11.75 9.29
N PRO A 100 -0.19 11.65 9.82
CA PRO A 100 -0.72 10.37 10.31
C PRO A 100 -0.85 9.31 9.20
N MET A 101 -1.13 9.71 7.96
CA MET A 101 -1.15 8.81 6.81
C MET A 101 0.23 8.27 6.45
N ASN A 102 1.24 9.13 6.36
CA ASN A 102 2.61 8.75 6.08
C ASN A 102 3.11 7.75 7.12
N HIS A 103 2.91 8.07 8.40
CA HIS A 103 3.26 7.16 9.49
C HIS A 103 2.51 5.83 9.42
N ALA A 104 1.20 5.83 9.13
CA ALA A 104 0.42 4.60 9.01
C ALA A 104 0.95 3.67 7.90
N VAL A 105 1.39 4.22 6.76
CA VAL A 105 2.00 3.46 5.68
C VAL A 105 3.41 3.00 6.05
N LEU A 106 4.25 3.87 6.64
CA LEU A 106 5.60 3.51 7.10
C LEU A 106 5.58 2.36 8.11
N MET A 107 4.58 2.30 8.99
CA MET A 107 4.45 1.18 9.93
C MET A 107 4.29 -0.18 9.23
N LYS A 108 3.80 -0.22 7.98
CA LYS A 108 3.70 -1.45 7.18
C LYS A 108 5.05 -1.93 6.65
N THR A 109 6.08 -1.07 6.60
CA THR A 109 7.43 -1.46 6.17
C THR A 109 8.16 -2.35 7.19
N ARG A 110 7.67 -2.39 8.44
CA ARG A 110 8.17 -3.27 9.51
C ARG A 110 7.44 -4.63 9.57
N ASN A 111 6.54 -4.90 8.62
CA ASN A 111 5.85 -6.18 8.57
C ASN A 111 6.84 -7.32 8.24
N PRO A 112 6.70 -8.53 8.81
CA PRO A 112 7.62 -9.64 8.52
C PRO A 112 7.60 -10.10 7.05
N TYR A 113 6.51 -9.86 6.32
CA TYR A 113 6.37 -10.31 4.93
C TYR A 113 6.91 -9.27 3.94
N ALA A 114 7.88 -9.67 3.11
CA ALA A 114 8.52 -8.79 2.14
C ALA A 114 7.55 -8.14 1.15
N ASN A 115 6.52 -8.86 0.70
CA ASN A 115 5.48 -8.32 -0.20
C ASN A 115 4.73 -7.14 0.42
N VAL A 116 4.44 -7.17 1.73
CA VAL A 116 3.81 -6.06 2.46
C VAL A 116 4.76 -4.86 2.54
N LYS A 117 6.04 -5.09 2.85
CA LYS A 117 7.06 -4.02 2.88
C LYS A 117 7.17 -3.31 1.53
N LEU A 118 7.30 -4.10 0.45
CA LEU A 118 7.35 -3.59 -0.93
C LEU A 118 6.10 -2.76 -1.28
N SER A 119 4.93 -3.23 -0.87
CA SER A 119 3.66 -2.53 -1.10
C SER A 119 3.61 -1.18 -0.38
N ALA A 120 4.10 -1.14 0.86
CA ALA A 120 4.23 0.09 1.62
C ALA A 120 5.22 1.07 0.97
N ILE A 121 6.40 0.60 0.55
CA ILE A 121 7.38 1.41 -0.19
C ILE A 121 6.76 1.98 -1.47
N ALA A 122 6.01 1.18 -2.22
CA ALA A 122 5.33 1.63 -3.44
C ALA A 122 4.32 2.76 -3.18
N VAL A 123 3.58 2.70 -2.07
CA VAL A 123 2.68 3.79 -1.66
C VAL A 123 3.48 5.06 -1.32
N ILE A 124 4.53 4.97 -0.50
CA ILE A 124 5.36 6.13 -0.14
C ILE A 124 5.99 6.74 -1.39
N GLN A 125 6.54 5.93 -2.28
CA GLN A 125 7.14 6.39 -3.53
C GLN A 125 6.11 7.09 -4.43
N SER A 126 4.90 6.55 -4.53
CA SER A 126 3.79 7.17 -5.28
C SER A 126 3.36 8.50 -4.67
N LEU A 127 3.35 8.63 -3.34
CA LEU A 127 3.07 9.88 -2.65
C LEU A 127 4.13 10.95 -2.98
N TYR A 128 5.41 10.62 -2.91
CA TYR A 128 6.48 11.55 -3.31
C TYR A 128 6.36 11.94 -4.78
N LYS A 129 6.14 10.99 -5.70
CA LYS A 129 5.96 11.31 -7.14
C LYS A 129 4.79 12.24 -7.43
N ARG A 130 3.74 12.23 -6.59
CA ARG A 130 2.51 12.99 -6.84
C ARG A 130 2.41 14.29 -6.04
N LEU A 131 3.00 14.35 -4.85
CA LEU A 131 2.99 15.54 -3.99
C LEU A 131 4.30 16.33 -4.06
N GLY A 132 5.38 15.69 -4.54
CA GLY A 132 6.70 16.29 -4.77
C GLY A 132 7.31 16.88 -3.50
N GLU A 133 7.86 18.08 -3.65
CA GLU A 133 8.51 18.86 -2.59
C GLU A 133 7.63 19.05 -1.35
N ARG A 134 6.30 19.11 -1.52
CA ARG A 134 5.36 19.32 -0.41
C ARG A 134 5.39 18.19 0.62
N LEU A 135 5.83 16.99 0.22
CA LEU A 135 5.94 15.85 1.12
C LEU A 135 7.29 15.79 1.87
N LEU A 136 8.28 16.60 1.47
CA LEU A 136 9.61 16.61 2.09
C LEU A 136 9.59 17.02 3.56
N ILE A 137 8.59 17.79 3.99
CA ILE A 137 8.38 18.12 5.40
C ILE A 137 8.24 16.87 6.30
N LEU A 138 7.82 15.72 5.73
CA LEU A 138 7.68 14.45 6.43
C LEU A 138 8.92 13.56 6.34
N LEU A 139 9.96 13.97 5.60
CA LEU A 139 11.19 13.20 5.45
C LEU A 139 11.90 12.93 6.79
N PRO A 140 12.04 13.90 7.73
CA PRO A 140 12.68 13.64 9.02
C PRO A 140 12.01 12.51 9.81
N GLU A 141 10.68 12.35 9.67
CA GLU A 141 9.91 11.29 10.33
C GLU A 141 10.04 9.94 9.64
N SER A 142 10.33 9.96 8.33
CA SER A 142 10.48 8.77 7.49
C SER A 142 11.90 8.20 7.56
N PHE A 143 12.86 9.02 7.99
CA PHE A 143 14.28 8.72 7.99
C PHE A 143 14.63 7.37 8.63
N GLN A 144 14.20 7.14 9.88
CA GLN A 144 14.50 5.89 10.59
C GLN A 144 14.01 4.65 9.83
N PHE A 145 12.84 4.74 9.20
CA PHE A 145 12.28 3.64 8.41
C PHE A 145 13.06 3.41 7.12
N ILE A 146 13.53 4.48 6.46
CA ILE A 146 14.35 4.38 5.25
C ILE A 146 15.67 3.69 5.59
N SER A 147 16.34 4.08 6.67
CA SER A 147 17.59 3.44 7.10
C SER A 147 17.39 1.96 7.42
N GLU A 148 16.32 1.59 8.14
CA GLU A 148 15.96 0.19 8.39
C GLU A 148 15.74 -0.61 7.09
N LEU A 149 15.11 -0.02 6.08
CA LEU A 149 14.82 -0.68 4.81
C LEU A 149 16.03 -0.80 3.88
N LEU A 150 17.00 0.12 3.97
CA LEU A 150 18.28 0.02 3.26
C LEU A 150 19.17 -1.11 3.82
N GLU A 151 18.90 -1.58 5.03
CA GLU A 151 19.58 -2.70 5.68
C GLU A 151 18.71 -3.99 5.69
N ASP A 152 17.61 -4.03 4.92
CA ASP A 152 16.69 -5.17 4.90
C ASP A 152 17.37 -6.43 4.34
N SER A 153 17.05 -7.59 4.93
CA SER A 153 17.64 -8.86 4.49
C SER A 153 17.10 -9.37 3.15
N ALA A 154 15.95 -8.87 2.70
CA ALA A 154 15.37 -9.18 1.40
C ALA A 154 15.91 -8.21 0.32
N PRO A 155 16.71 -8.69 -0.67
CA PRO A 155 17.34 -7.82 -1.67
C PRO A 155 16.36 -6.98 -2.49
N GLU A 156 15.17 -7.50 -2.76
CA GLU A 156 14.11 -6.78 -3.46
C GLU A 156 13.55 -5.59 -2.66
N VAL A 157 13.49 -5.71 -1.33
CA VAL A 157 13.04 -4.62 -0.43
C VAL A 157 14.10 -3.53 -0.37
N GLU A 158 15.36 -3.91 -0.17
CA GLU A 158 16.50 -3.00 -0.19
C GLU A 158 16.53 -2.19 -1.50
N LYS A 159 16.44 -2.90 -2.64
CA LYS A 159 16.42 -2.27 -3.97
C LYS A 159 15.25 -1.29 -4.14
N ALA A 160 14.05 -1.68 -3.70
CA ALA A 160 12.88 -0.80 -3.76
C ALA A 160 13.08 0.45 -2.89
N CYS A 161 13.73 0.31 -1.73
CA CYS A 161 14.08 1.44 -0.87
C CYS A 161 15.11 2.36 -1.53
N GLN A 162 16.15 1.82 -2.17
CA GLN A 162 17.10 2.62 -2.94
C GLN A 162 16.42 3.45 -4.05
N ASP A 163 15.42 2.87 -4.72
CA ASP A 163 14.64 3.58 -5.75
C ASP A 163 13.68 4.62 -5.15
N LEU A 164 13.18 4.39 -3.93
CA LEU A 164 12.47 5.42 -3.15
C LEU A 164 13.40 6.59 -2.80
N VAL A 165 14.61 6.31 -2.30
CA VAL A 165 15.62 7.34 -1.98
C VAL A 165 15.89 8.23 -3.21
N LYS A 166 16.18 7.63 -4.37
CA LYS A 166 16.36 8.38 -5.63
C LYS A 166 15.14 9.24 -5.98
N THR A 167 13.94 8.75 -5.71
CA THR A 167 12.69 9.50 -5.94
C THR A 167 12.62 10.72 -5.03
N ILE A 168 12.99 10.58 -3.76
CA ILE A 168 13.00 11.68 -2.80
C ILE A 168 14.10 12.70 -3.15
N GLU A 169 15.31 12.24 -3.48
CA GLU A 169 16.43 13.10 -3.88
C GLU A 169 16.12 13.92 -5.14
N ALA A 170 15.37 13.36 -6.08
CA ALA A 170 14.89 14.11 -7.24
C ALA A 170 13.99 15.30 -6.87
N HIS A 171 13.40 15.32 -5.68
CA HIS A 171 12.59 16.43 -5.16
C HIS A 171 13.36 17.35 -4.19
N LEU A 172 14.43 16.88 -3.53
CA LEU A 172 15.28 17.71 -2.67
C LEU A 172 16.10 18.75 -3.46
N GLY A 173 16.38 18.48 -4.74
CA GLY A 173 17.23 19.31 -5.59
C GLY A 173 18.70 18.90 -5.52
N THR A 174 19.54 19.48 -6.37
CA THR A 174 20.91 18.99 -6.62
C THR A 174 21.91 19.26 -5.49
N GLU A 175 21.54 20.03 -4.47
CA GLU A 175 22.44 20.45 -3.37
C GLU A 175 22.19 19.71 -2.05
N GLU A 176 21.08 18.96 -1.93
CA GLU A 176 20.71 18.21 -0.73
C GLU A 176 20.57 16.72 -1.06
N SER A 177 21.41 15.89 -0.44
CA SER A 177 21.25 14.42 -0.47
C SER A 177 20.51 13.98 0.78
N ILE A 178 19.78 12.86 0.71
CA ILE A 178 19.25 12.21 1.91
C ILE A 178 20.35 11.97 2.95
N SER A 179 21.61 11.82 2.53
CA SER A 179 22.75 11.69 3.42
C SER A 179 23.04 12.89 4.31
N SER A 180 22.52 14.09 4.04
CA SER A 180 22.64 15.21 5.01
C SER A 180 21.73 15.02 6.22
N TYR A 181 20.79 14.07 6.14
CA TYR A 181 19.94 13.65 7.24
C TYR A 181 20.41 12.33 7.88
N LEU A 182 21.39 11.63 7.28
CA LEU A 182 22.10 10.46 7.83
C LEU A 182 23.21 10.87 8.80
#